data_AF-G5A729-F1
#
_entry.id   AF-G5A729-F1
#
_cell.length_a   1.000
_cell.length_b   1.000
_cell.length_c   1.000
_cell.angle_alpha   90.00
_cell.angle_beta   90.00
_cell.angle_gamma   90.00
#
_symmetry.space_group_name_H-M   'P 1'
#
loop_
_entity.id
_entity.type
_entity.pdbx_description
1 polymer ?
#
loop_
_entity_poly.entity_id
_entity_poly.type
_entity_poly.pdbx_seq_one_letter_code
_entity_poly.pdbx_strand_id
1 'polypeptide(L)' 'EESRNRRVSSDRVLVENYFGRMATLWRVVSTTFTWSEAKFDRIVNICVALTNIHAKLHPLR' A
#
# COMPACT_ATOMS: atom_id res chain seq x y z
N GLU A 1 -2.95 -23.73 -17.64
CA GLU A 1 -2.67 -23.35 -16.24
C GLU A 1 -1.47 -22.42 -16.09
N GLU A 2 -0.32 -22.74 -16.72
CA GLU A 2 0.89 -21.90 -16.64
C GLU A 2 0.70 -20.45 -17.09
N SER A 3 -0.05 -20.19 -18.16
CA SER A 3 -0.31 -18.82 -18.63
C SER A 3 -1.03 -17.97 -17.58
N ARG A 4 -1.97 -18.57 -16.84
CA ARG A 4 -2.65 -17.92 -15.71
C ARG A 4 -1.67 -17.64 -14.60
N ASN A 5 -0.84 -18.62 -14.23
CA ASN A 5 0.14 -18.47 -13.15
C ASN A 5 1.19 -17.39 -13.48
N ARG A 6 1.64 -17.31 -14.74
CA ARG A 6 2.54 -16.25 -15.22
C ARG A 6 1.92 -14.87 -15.08
N ARG A 7 0.65 -14.70 -15.46
CA ARG A 7 -0.09 -13.44 -15.30
C ARG A 7 -0.23 -13.05 -13.83
N VAL A 8 -0.68 -13.99 -12.99
CA VAL A 8 -0.82 -13.76 -11.54
C VAL A 8 0.52 -13.39 -10.90
N SER A 9 1.60 -14.08 -11.25
CA SER A 9 2.94 -13.75 -10.77
C SER A 9 3.41 -12.37 -11.23
N SER A 10 3.08 -11.98 -12.47
CA SER A 10 3.37 -10.65 -13.02
C SER A 10 2.63 -9.56 -12.26
N ASP A 11 1.35 -9.77 -11.96
CA ASP A 11 0.49 -8.76 -11.33
C ASP A 11 0.81 -8.62 -9.84
N ARG A 12 1.24 -9.71 -9.20
CA ARG A 12 1.72 -9.73 -7.82
C ARG A 12 2.83 -8.71 -7.56
N VAL A 13 3.72 -8.47 -8.52
CA VAL A 13 4.81 -7.47 -8.38
C VAL A 13 4.25 -6.08 -8.09
N LEU A 14 3.17 -5.68 -8.77
CA LEU A 14 2.53 -4.38 -8.55
C LEU A 14 1.93 -4.29 -7.14
N VAL A 15 1.28 -5.37 -6.70
CA VAL A 15 0.65 -5.48 -5.38
C VAL A 15 1.71 -5.38 -4.29
N GLU A 16 2.78 -6.17 -4.39
CA GLU A 16 3.87 -6.18 -3.41
C GLU A 16 4.58 -4.82 -3.34
N ASN A 17 4.87 -4.19 -4.49
CA ASN A 17 5.50 -2.88 -4.52
C ASN A 17 4.61 -1.79 -3.93
N TYR A 18 3.29 -1.86 -4.14
CA TYR A 18 2.35 -0.92 -3.55
C TYR A 18 2.27 -1.06 -2.03
N PHE A 19 2.04 -2.28 -1.53
CA PHE A 19 1.93 -2.54 -0.10
C PHE A 19 3.26 -2.33 0.63
N GLY A 20 4.40 -2.64 0.00
CA GLY A 20 5.72 -2.36 0.52
C GLY A 20 5.97 -0.86 0.74
N ARG A 21 5.56 -0.01 -0.22
CA ARG A 21 5.60 1.45 -0.06
C ARG A 21 4.66 1.93 1.03
N MET A 22 3.42 1.44 1.04
CA MET A 22 2.43 1.84 2.04
C MET A 22 2.88 1.47 3.48
N ALA A 23 3.55 0.33 3.66
CA ALA A 23 4.07 -0.11 4.96
C ALA A 23 5.11 0.86 5.57
N THR A 24 5.86 1.61 4.74
CA THR A 24 6.77 2.65 5.24
C THR A 24 6.03 3.80 5.93
N LEU A 25 4.82 4.14 5.43
CA LEU A 25 3.94 5.15 6.02
C LEU A 25 3.28 4.65 7.31
N TRP A 26 3.03 3.34 7.41
CA TRP A 26 2.46 2.72 8.60
C TRP A 26 3.37 2.81 9.84
N ARG A 27 4.64 3.17 9.69
CA ARG A 27 5.47 3.47 10.86
C ARG A 27 4.87 4.61 11.71
N VAL A 28 4.15 5.54 11.09
CA VAL A 28 3.38 6.60 11.79
C VAL A 28 2.16 6.03 12.56
N VAL A 29 1.59 4.92 12.07
CA VAL A 29 0.47 4.18 12.70
C VAL A 29 0.97 3.39 13.92
N SER A 30 2.23 2.93 13.89
CA SER A 30 2.81 2.10 14.97
C SER A 30 3.08 2.85 16.27
N THR A 31 3.18 4.18 16.25
CA THR A 31 3.30 4.98 17.46
C THR A 31 1.94 5.10 18.15
N THR A 32 1.90 4.69 19.42
CA THR A 32 0.74 4.55 20.31
C THR A 32 -0.14 5.80 20.34
N PHE A 33 -1.06 5.90 19.38
CA PHE A 33 -2.22 6.76 19.47
C PHE A 33 -3.39 5.92 20.01
N THR A 34 -4.24 6.50 20.84
CA THR A 34 -5.48 5.86 21.27
C THR A 34 -6.44 5.82 20.08
N TRP A 35 -6.55 4.64 19.43
CA TRP A 35 -7.30 4.47 18.19
C TRP A 35 -8.81 4.43 18.47
N SER A 36 -9.52 5.44 17.97
CA SER A 36 -10.92 5.24 17.56
C SER A 36 -10.92 4.78 16.10
N GLU A 37 -11.89 3.94 15.72
CA GLU A 37 -12.03 3.44 14.34
C GLU A 37 -12.02 4.59 13.31
N ALA A 38 -12.71 5.70 13.59
CA ALA A 38 -12.70 6.88 12.72
C ALA A 38 -11.31 7.52 12.55
N LYS A 39 -10.45 7.47 13.56
CA LYS A 39 -9.04 7.89 13.41
C LYS A 39 -8.28 6.88 12.57
N PHE A 40 -8.61 5.59 12.71
CA PHE A 40 -7.98 4.54 11.91
C PHE A 40 -8.18 4.75 10.43
N ASP A 41 -9.45 4.86 10.03
CA ASP A 41 -9.83 5.03 8.64
C ASP A 41 -9.22 6.28 8.04
N ARG A 42 -9.18 7.38 8.78
CA ARG A 42 -8.57 8.63 8.31
C ARG A 42 -7.08 8.46 8.01
N ILE A 43 -6.34 7.80 8.89
CA ILE A 43 -4.90 7.59 8.68
C ILE A 43 -4.66 6.63 7.52
N VAL A 44 -5.41 5.54 7.42
CA VAL A 44 -5.32 4.60 6.29
C VAL A 44 -5.62 5.31 4.97
N ASN A 45 -6.67 6.12 4.91
CA ASN A 45 -7.01 6.90 3.73
C ASN A 45 -5.89 7.85 3.31
N ILE A 46 -5.24 8.52 4.27
CA ILE A 46 -4.07 9.37 4.00
C ILE A 46 -2.90 8.54 3.46
N CYS A 47 -2.58 7.40 4.07
CA CYS A 47 -1.52 6.51 3.62
C CYS A 47 -1.76 6.02 2.18
N VAL A 48 -3.00 5.64 1.85
CA VAL A 48 -3.40 5.23 0.50
C VAL A 48 -3.25 6.39 -0.49
N ALA A 49 -3.74 7.58 -0.15
CA ALA A 49 -3.63 8.76 -1.02
C ALA A 49 -2.17 9.13 -1.32
N LEU A 50 -1.30 9.14 -0.30
CA LEU A 50 0.13 9.40 -0.47
C LEU A 50 0.82 8.31 -1.31
N THR A 51 0.48 7.04 -1.08
CA THR A 51 1.04 5.93 -1.86
C THR A 51 0.63 6.03 -3.33
N ASN A 52 -0.62 6.42 -3.62
CA ASN A 52 -1.10 6.65 -4.98
C ASN A 52 -0.35 7.80 -5.69
N ILE A 53 -0.09 8.91 -4.99
CA ILE A 53 0.71 10.02 -5.54
C ILE A 53 2.13 9.53 -5.83
N HIS A 54 2.75 8.82 -4.88
CA HIS A 54 4.08 8.26 -5.04
C HIS A 54 4.15 7.26 -6.21
N ALA A 55 3.13 6.42 -6.41
CA ALA A 55 3.03 5.50 -7.54
C ALA A 55 2.88 6.20 -8.90
N LYS A 56 2.25 7.37 -8.95
CA LYS A 56 2.19 8.20 -10.16
C LYS A 56 3.55 8.81 -10.51
N LEU A 57 4.35 9.17 -9.52
CA LEU A 57 5.69 9.74 -9.70
C LEU A 57 6.75 8.67 -9.97
N HIS A 58 6.60 7.51 -9.35
CA HIS A 58 7.53 6.38 -9.44
C HIS A 58 6.75 5.12 -9.79
N PRO A 59 6.89 4.58 -11.01
CA PRO A 59 6.20 3.37 -11.43
C PRO A 59 6.36 2.22 -10.42
N LEU A 60 5.32 1.39 -10.29
CA LEU A 60 5.30 0.22 -9.43
C LEU A 60 5.86 -1.04 -10.11
N ARG A 61 6.29 -0.91 -11.36
CA ARG A 61 6.78 -1.99 -12.20
C ARG A 61 8.16 -1.64 -12.74
#